data_AF-A0A2K3NJB4-F1
#
_entry.id   AF-A0A2K3NJB4-F1
#
_cell.length_a   1.000
_cell.length_b   1.000
_cell.length_c   1.000
_cell.angle_alpha   90.00
_cell.angle_beta   90.00
_cell.angle_gamma   90.00
#
_symmetry.space_group_name_H-M   'P 1'
#
loop_
_entity.id
_entity.type
_entity.pdbx_description
1 polymer ?
#
loop_
_entity_poly.entity_id
_entity_poly.type
_entity_poly.pdbx_seq_one_letter_code
_entity_poly.pdbx_strand_id
1 'polypeptide(L)'
;MVYEANARVRDPVYGCVGAISSLQQQIDVLQTQLAVAQAEAVHLRVRQTASSFWNSAGHSPTSPTYSGSPSSKINESQAKHIFDMDMVVVDQDGYGGDW
;
A
#
# COMPACT_ATOMS: atom_id res chain seq x y z
N MET A 1 -19.62 -44.64 -10.57
CA MET A 1 -18.35 -44.53 -11.31
C MET A 1 -18.48 -43.98 -12.76
N VAL A 2 -19.65 -43.56 -13.25
CA VAL A 2 -19.79 -43.11 -14.66
C VAL A 2 -19.00 -41.82 -14.97
N TYR A 3 -19.04 -40.83 -14.07
CA TYR A 3 -18.32 -39.56 -14.28
C TYR A 3 -16.80 -39.74 -14.34
N GLU A 4 -16.23 -40.48 -13.39
CA GLU A 4 -14.79 -40.77 -13.35
C GLU A 4 -14.31 -41.57 -14.56
N ALA A 5 -15.09 -42.59 -14.96
CA ALA A 5 -14.78 -43.39 -16.15
C ALA A 5 -14.81 -42.52 -17.42
N ASN A 6 -15.84 -41.68 -17.57
CA ASN A 6 -15.96 -40.79 -18.72
C ASN A 6 -14.86 -39.70 -18.73
N ALA A 7 -14.45 -39.22 -17.55
CA ALA A 7 -13.34 -38.28 -17.43
C ALA A 7 -12.01 -38.92 -17.88
N ARG A 8 -11.75 -40.19 -17.52
CA ARG A 8 -10.55 -40.93 -17.99
C ARG A 8 -10.56 -41.23 -19.48
N VAL A 9 -11.72 -41.38 -20.11
CA VAL A 9 -11.80 -41.54 -21.57
C VAL A 9 -11.39 -40.23 -22.29
N ARG A 10 -11.80 -39.08 -21.75
CA ARG A 10 -11.50 -37.76 -22.32
C ARG A 10 -10.09 -37.27 -22.01
N ASP A 11 -9.59 -37.60 -20.82
CA ASP A 11 -8.24 -37.31 -20.35
C ASP A 11 -7.66 -38.57 -19.68
N PRO A 12 -6.93 -39.41 -20.43
CA PRO A 12 -6.43 -40.69 -19.92
C PRO A 12 -5.30 -40.56 -18.89
N VAL A 13 -4.68 -39.38 -18.77
CA VAL A 13 -3.59 -39.16 -17.82
C VAL A 13 -4.15 -38.63 -16.50
N TYR A 14 -4.94 -37.56 -16.54
CA TYR A 14 -5.37 -36.86 -15.34
C TYR A 14 -6.87 -37.02 -15.02
N GLY A 15 -7.74 -37.30 -16.00
CA GLY A 15 -9.16 -37.54 -15.78
C GLY A 15 -9.84 -36.54 -14.85
N CYS A 16 -10.51 -37.03 -13.80
CA CYS A 16 -11.14 -36.16 -12.78
C CYS A 16 -10.13 -35.42 -11.89
N VAL A 17 -8.90 -35.93 -11.74
CA VAL A 17 -7.83 -35.26 -10.97
C VAL A 17 -7.45 -33.95 -11.66
N GLY A 18 -7.38 -33.93 -12.99
CA GLY A 18 -7.11 -32.69 -13.74
C GLY A 18 -8.16 -31.60 -13.49
N ALA A 19 -9.45 -31.98 -13.42
CA ALA A 19 -10.53 -31.07 -13.08
C ALA A 19 -10.40 -30.53 -11.64
N ILE A 20 -10.09 -31.40 -10.68
CA ILE A 20 -9.87 -31.01 -9.28
C ILE A 20 -8.70 -30.03 -9.17
N SER A 21 -7.55 -30.33 -9.80
CA SER A 21 -6.38 -29.46 -9.78
C SER A 21 -6.65 -28.10 -10.41
N SER A 22 -7.40 -28.06 -11.50
CA SER A 22 -7.79 -26.78 -12.13
C SER A 22 -8.68 -25.94 -11.21
N LEU A 23 -9.62 -26.58 -10.50
CA LEU A 23 -10.47 -25.89 -9.53
C LEU A 23 -9.65 -25.38 -8.33
N GLN A 24 -8.67 -26.15 -7.86
CA GLN A 24 -7.75 -25.73 -6.79
C GLN A 24 -6.97 -24.48 -7.21
N GLN A 25 -6.39 -24.46 -8.42
CA GLN A 25 -5.71 -23.25 -8.93
C GLN A 25 -6.64 -22.04 -9.04
N GLN A 26 -7.89 -22.24 -9.49
CA GLN A 26 -8.86 -21.15 -9.58
C GLN A 26 -9.19 -20.58 -8.19
N ILE A 27 -9.31 -21.44 -7.18
CA ILE A 27 -9.51 -21.02 -5.79
C ILE A 27 -8.32 -20.20 -5.31
N ASP A 28 -7.09 -20.65 -5.53
CA ASP A 28 -5.88 -19.94 -5.10
C ASP A 28 -5.78 -18.55 -5.74
N VAL A 29 -6.08 -18.46 -7.05
CA VAL A 29 -6.12 -17.19 -7.77
C VAL A 29 -7.17 -16.24 -7.18
N LEU A 30 -8.37 -16.74 -6.90
CA LEU A 30 -9.44 -15.93 -6.31
C LEU A 30 -9.11 -15.48 -4.89
N GLN A 31 -8.51 -16.34 -4.08
CA GLN A 31 -8.06 -15.97 -2.73
C GLN A 31 -7.00 -14.88 -2.78
N THR A 32 -6.07 -14.96 -3.73
CA THR A 32 -5.04 -13.94 -3.95
C THR A 32 -5.68 -12.61 -4.33
N GLN A 33 -6.61 -12.60 -5.29
CA GLN A 33 -7.33 -11.39 -5.70
C GLN A 33 -8.11 -10.77 -4.54
N LEU A 34 -8.75 -11.60 -3.72
CA LEU A 34 -9.47 -11.15 -2.54
C LEU A 34 -8.52 -10.48 -1.53
N ALA A 35 -7.36 -11.08 -1.27
CA ALA A 35 -6.37 -10.52 -0.35
C ALA A 35 -5.86 -9.15 -0.84
N VAL A 36 -5.59 -9.02 -2.15
CA VAL A 36 -5.19 -7.74 -2.77
C VAL A 36 -6.29 -6.69 -2.60
N ALA A 37 -7.53 -7.01 -2.97
CA ALA A 37 -8.66 -6.08 -2.87
C ALA A 37 -8.92 -5.64 -1.41
N GLN A 38 -8.75 -6.54 -0.44
CA GLN A 38 -8.87 -6.22 0.98
C GLN A 38 -7.77 -5.26 1.44
N ALA A 39 -6.52 -5.48 1.02
CA ALA A 39 -5.41 -4.59 1.32
C ALA A 39 -5.63 -3.19 0.74
N GLU A 40 -6.09 -3.09 -0.51
CA GLU A 40 -6.44 -1.82 -1.16
C GLU A 40 -7.55 -1.08 -0.41
N ALA A 41 -8.61 -1.78 0.01
CA ALA A 41 -9.70 -1.19 0.78
C ALA A 41 -9.22 -0.61 2.13
N VAL A 42 -8.32 -1.31 2.83
CA VAL A 42 -7.71 -0.83 4.07
C VAL A 42 -6.84 0.38 3.80
N HIS A 43 -5.98 0.34 2.76
CA HIS A 43 -5.14 1.46 2.37
C HIS A 43 -5.96 2.73 2.14
N LEU A 44 -7.05 2.63 1.38
CA LEU A 44 -7.94 3.75 1.10
C LEU A 44 -8.58 4.30 2.37
N ARG A 45 -9.04 3.42 3.28
CA ARG A 45 -9.60 3.83 4.57
C ARG A 45 -8.58 4.56 5.43
N VAL A 46 -7.37 4.02 5.57
CA VAL A 46 -6.29 4.66 6.34
C VAL A 46 -5.96 6.04 5.77
N ARG A 47 -5.88 6.16 4.43
CA ARG A 47 -5.63 7.45 3.77
C ARG A 47 -6.74 8.46 4.03
N GLN A 48 -8.00 8.03 4.01
CA GLN A 48 -9.16 8.88 4.34
C GLN A 48 -9.18 9.30 5.82
N THR A 49 -8.84 8.39 6.74
CA THR A 49 -8.77 8.72 8.17
C THR A 49 -7.60 9.65 8.46
N ALA A 50 -6.44 9.42 7.86
CA ALA A 50 -5.29 10.30 7.98
C ALA A 50 -5.64 11.72 7.50
N SER A 51 -6.19 11.88 6.29
CA SER A 51 -6.59 13.21 5.80
C SER A 51 -7.59 13.91 6.73
N SER A 52 -8.55 13.17 7.29
CA SER A 52 -9.52 13.70 8.27
C SER A 52 -8.85 14.17 9.57
N PHE A 53 -7.84 13.45 10.06
CA PHE A 53 -7.07 13.82 11.25
C PHE A 53 -6.29 15.13 11.04
N TRP A 54 -5.58 15.27 9.92
CA TRP A 54 -4.87 16.52 9.58
C TRP A 54 -5.82 17.69 9.36
N ASN A 55 -6.99 17.45 8.76
CA ASN A 55 -8.02 18.48 8.57
C ASN A 55 -8.66 18.95 9.89
N SER A 56 -8.81 18.08 10.89
CA SER A 56 -9.29 18.48 12.23
C SER A 56 -8.20 19.05 13.13
N ALA A 57 -6.95 18.61 12.99
CA ALA A 57 -5.81 19.08 13.77
C ALA A 57 -5.29 20.48 13.34
N GLY A 58 -5.87 21.08 12.28
CA GLY A 58 -5.54 22.41 11.77
C GLY A 58 -6.28 23.58 12.45
N HIS A 59 -7.18 23.34 13.41
CA HIS A 59 -7.73 24.43 14.23
C HIS A 59 -6.77 24.79 15.36
N SER A 60 -5.76 25.60 15.04
CA SER A 60 -4.93 26.29 16.03
C SER A 60 -5.82 27.17 16.94
N PRO A 61 -5.80 26.98 18.27
CA PRO A 61 -6.40 27.94 19.17
C PRO A 61 -5.50 29.19 19.25
N THR A 62 -6.11 30.33 18.94
CA THR A 62 -5.74 31.68 19.41
C THR A 62 -4.39 32.26 18.97
N SER A 63 -4.51 33.37 18.24
CA SER A 63 -3.48 34.39 18.01
C SER A 63 -2.78 34.83 19.30
N PRO A 64 -1.46 35.11 19.28
CA PRO A 64 -0.91 36.24 19.99
C PRO A 64 -0.97 37.45 19.05
N THR A 65 -1.77 38.44 19.44
CA THR A 65 -1.67 39.82 18.95
C THR A 65 -0.22 40.28 19.05
N TYR A 66 0.47 40.42 17.92
CA TYR A 66 1.67 41.26 17.84
C TYR A 66 1.29 42.55 17.12
N SER A 67 0.95 43.56 17.90
CA SER A 67 0.96 44.95 17.48
C SER A 67 2.39 45.35 17.15
N GLY A 68 2.71 45.53 15.88
CA GLY A 68 4.03 45.99 15.45
C GLY A 68 4.11 46.29 13.95
N SER A 69 3.64 47.49 13.59
CA SER A 69 4.06 48.40 12.50
C SER A 69 4.40 47.87 11.08
N PRO A 70 3.98 48.59 10.01
CA PRO A 70 4.30 48.23 8.63
C PRO A 70 5.69 48.74 8.22
N SER A 71 6.28 48.09 7.21
CA SER A 71 7.33 48.56 6.28
C SER A 71 8.66 47.81 6.33
N SER A 72 8.97 47.04 5.28
CA SER A 72 10.04 47.37 4.31
C SER A 72 10.26 46.22 3.32
N LYS A 73 11.00 46.51 2.25
CA LYS A 73 10.92 45.89 0.91
C LYS A 73 11.53 44.49 0.83
N ILE A 74 10.92 43.69 -0.05
CA ILE A 74 11.31 42.35 -0.46
C ILE A 74 12.70 42.42 -1.13
N ASN A 75 13.71 41.80 -0.52
CA ASN A 75 14.95 41.46 -1.22
C ASN A 75 15.08 39.94 -1.26
N GLU A 76 15.12 39.46 -2.48
CA GLU A 76 15.16 38.08 -2.94
C GLU A 76 16.45 37.38 -2.48
N SER A 77 16.33 36.38 -1.62
CA SER A 77 17.41 35.42 -1.36
C SER A 77 16.85 34.12 -0.81
N GLN A 78 16.93 33.08 -1.65
CA GLN A 78 16.70 31.66 -1.38
C GLN A 78 15.25 31.16 -1.30
N ALA A 79 14.59 31.15 -2.46
CA ALA A 79 13.79 29.99 -2.84
C ALA A 79 14.72 28.78 -3.05
N LYS A 80 15.09 28.07 -1.97
CA LYS A 80 15.97 26.88 -2.05
C LYS A 80 15.39 25.60 -1.46
N HIS A 81 14.12 25.55 -1.08
CA HIS A 81 13.58 24.36 -0.43
C HIS A 81 12.40 23.72 -1.16
N ILE A 82 12.45 23.73 -2.51
CA ILE A 82 11.36 23.22 -3.35
C ILE A 82 11.75 22.06 -4.29
N PHE A 83 13.00 21.61 -4.26
CA PHE A 83 13.46 20.37 -4.92
C PHE A 83 14.48 19.71 -3.98
N ASP A 84 14.12 18.75 -3.13
CA ASP A 84 13.89 17.34 -3.50
C ASP A 84 15.19 16.60 -3.89
N MET A 85 15.35 15.41 -3.29
CA MET A 85 15.95 14.16 -3.80
C MET A 85 16.67 13.37 -2.68
N ASP A 86 15.91 12.47 -2.08
CA ASP A 86 16.29 11.08 -1.78
C ASP A 86 17.45 10.78 -0.80
N MET A 87 17.09 10.41 0.44
CA MET A 87 17.85 9.44 1.22
C MET A 87 16.87 8.38 1.73
N VAL A 88 16.52 7.45 0.85
CA VAL A 88 16.14 6.08 1.24
C VAL A 88 17.20 5.52 2.22
N VAL A 89 16.94 5.57 3.52
CA VAL A 89 17.58 4.64 4.44
C VAL A 89 16.91 3.29 4.21
N VAL A 90 17.53 2.52 3.32
CA VAL A 90 17.34 1.08 3.22
C VAL A 90 17.95 0.46 4.48
N ASP A 91 17.12 -0.26 5.24
CA ASP A 91 17.59 -1.24 6.21
C ASP A 91 18.17 -2.46 5.47
N GLN A 92 19.49 -2.60 5.51
CA GLN A 92 20.32 -3.79 5.33
C GLN A 92 21.73 -3.33 5.76
N ASP A 93 22.57 -4.05 6.49
CA ASP A 93 22.73 -5.48 6.68
C ASP A 93 23.64 -5.70 7.91
N GLY A 94 23.27 -6.62 8.78
CA GLY A 94 24.20 -7.13 9.80
C GLY A 94 25.15 -8.12 9.16
N TYR A 95 26.45 -7.99 9.43
CA TYR A 95 27.41 -9.06 9.73
C TYR A 95 28.72 -8.44 10.23
N GLY A 96 29.07 -8.69 11.49
CA GLY A 96 30.42 -8.44 12.02
C GLY A 96 30.42 -7.91 13.45
N GLY A 97 30.72 -8.78 14.42
CA GLY A 97 30.93 -8.36 15.81
C GLY A 97 30.91 -9.51 16.81
N ASP A 98 31.97 -10.32 16.78
CA ASP A 98 32.67 -10.93 17.92
C ASP A 98 31.88 -11.19 19.23
N TRP A 99 31.55 -12.46 19.50
CA TRP A 99 31.71 -13.20 20.77
C TRP A 99 31.64 -14.71 20.52
#